data_AF-A0AAV2YTZ1-F1
#
_entry.id   AF-A0AAV2YTZ1-F1
#
_cell.length_a   1.000
_cell.length_b   1.000
_cell.length_c   1.000
_cell.angle_alpha   90.00
_cell.angle_beta   90.00
_cell.angle_gamma   90.00
#
_symmetry.space_group_name_H-M   'P 1'
#
loop_
_entity.id
_entity.type
_entity.pdbx_description
1 polymer ?
#
loop_
_entity_poly.entity_id
_entity_poly.type
_entity_poly.pdbx_seq_one_letter_code
_entity_poly.pdbx_strand_id
1 'polypeptide(L)'
;MQAWFLANLSNPEQYLDSEYGINIETFNHQHFEASLLHKMNSRTLKVSTLSGYRSAVKDIYRKRQWQVPQEYLDDMKTLFRGLKRVEAHHDQNEGVQRSGKEPLTYSVYGKLCKKTLVLNDQGFAHLYLTTQWNLMCRSQSVETIHLSHLLPADDSIGCVLVKTKTNQAGSGPKDPRHLHANKYSPSTCWILALAVYLVSNPTLQPEKLFPGANQKARFCKVIGKLLQATTGVRAYGTHSVRKGVATLLLVAPHVTRRSTSYACCAAGRSAECKTGTSGMKRQETSSWVVWLQVCPQTAPSLLRYLPTSRTPATSW
;
A
#
# COMPACT_ATOMS: atom_id res chain seq x y z
N MET A 1 26.24 3.01 -7.70
CA MET A 1 27.61 2.47 -7.56
C MET A 1 28.46 2.87 -8.76
N GLN A 2 27.94 2.78 -9.99
CA GLN A 2 28.60 3.25 -11.21
C GLN A 2 29.22 4.66 -11.11
N ALA A 3 28.48 5.68 -10.66
CA ALA A 3 29.02 7.03 -10.45
C ALA A 3 30.17 7.09 -9.40
N TRP A 4 30.21 6.15 -8.45
CA TRP A 4 31.30 6.05 -7.49
C TRP A 4 32.54 5.40 -8.14
N PHE A 5 32.35 4.36 -8.97
CA PHE A 5 33.45 3.74 -9.73
C PHE A 5 34.15 4.76 -10.63
N LEU A 6 33.38 5.54 -11.40
CA LEU A 6 33.88 6.58 -12.29
C LEU A 6 34.70 7.65 -11.57
N ALA A 7 34.41 7.91 -10.29
CA ALA A 7 35.01 8.99 -9.52
C ALA A 7 36.16 8.54 -8.59
N ASN A 8 36.27 7.25 -8.26
CA ASN A 8 37.16 6.77 -7.18
C ASN A 8 38.08 5.62 -7.59
N LEU A 9 37.93 5.03 -8.78
CA LEU A 9 38.75 3.90 -9.23
C LEU A 9 39.49 4.22 -10.53
N SER A 10 40.76 3.82 -10.60
CA SER A 10 41.55 3.83 -11.83
C SER A 10 40.97 2.79 -12.81
N ASN A 11 40.71 3.19 -14.06
CA ASN A 11 40.02 2.38 -15.09
C ASN A 11 38.63 1.87 -14.64
N PRO A 12 37.59 2.71 -14.62
CA PRO A 12 36.27 2.34 -14.12
C PRO A 12 35.53 1.31 -15.01
N GLU A 13 35.89 1.20 -16.29
CA GLU A 13 35.25 0.31 -17.25
C GLU A 13 35.43 -1.17 -16.90
N GLN A 14 36.54 -1.55 -16.26
CA GLN A 14 36.80 -2.94 -15.85
C GLN A 14 35.86 -3.46 -14.76
N TYR A 15 35.20 -2.55 -14.03
CA TYR A 15 34.24 -2.86 -12.97
C TYR A 15 32.80 -2.92 -13.49
N LEU A 16 32.60 -2.65 -14.78
CA LEU A 16 31.32 -2.75 -15.46
C LEU A 16 31.35 -3.93 -16.43
N ASP A 17 30.23 -4.64 -16.56
CA ASP A 17 30.07 -5.64 -17.62
C ASP A 17 29.56 -4.99 -18.92
N SER A 18 29.45 -5.79 -19.98
CA SER A 18 28.96 -5.34 -21.30
C SER A 18 27.52 -4.81 -21.29
N GLU A 19 26.75 -5.04 -20.22
CA GLU A 19 25.39 -4.53 -20.02
C GLU A 19 25.35 -3.33 -19.04
N TYR A 20 26.51 -2.74 -18.72
CA TYR A 20 26.66 -1.70 -17.68
C TYR A 20 26.27 -2.15 -16.26
N GLY A 21 26.19 -3.46 -16.03
CA GLY A 21 26.08 -4.10 -14.73
C GLY A 21 27.41 -4.13 -13.97
N ILE A 22 27.40 -4.59 -12.71
CA ILE A 22 28.63 -4.72 -11.92
C ILE A 22 29.38 -5.97 -12.39
N ASN A 23 30.63 -5.81 -12.82
CA ASN A 23 31.50 -6.95 -13.11
C ASN A 23 31.99 -7.58 -11.80
N ILE A 24 31.41 -8.72 -11.42
CA ILE A 24 31.74 -9.43 -10.18
C ILE A 24 33.09 -10.18 -10.21
N GLU A 25 33.74 -10.30 -11.36
CA GLU A 25 35.09 -10.87 -11.44
C GLU A 25 36.14 -9.89 -10.91
N THR A 26 35.92 -8.59 -11.17
CA THR A 26 36.81 -7.50 -10.75
C THR A 26 36.32 -6.82 -9.47
N PHE A 27 35.00 -6.80 -9.24
CA PHE A 27 34.39 -6.15 -8.08
C PHE A 27 34.39 -7.06 -6.84
N ASN A 28 35.37 -6.86 -5.97
CA ASN A 28 35.52 -7.58 -4.71
C ASN A 28 34.86 -6.88 -3.50
N HIS A 29 34.94 -7.52 -2.33
CA HIS A 29 34.34 -7.01 -1.10
C HIS A 29 34.94 -5.67 -0.64
N GLN A 30 36.24 -5.44 -0.81
CA GLN A 30 36.90 -4.20 -0.39
C GLN A 30 36.38 -2.99 -1.16
N HIS A 31 36.19 -3.13 -2.47
CA HIS A 31 35.56 -2.09 -3.30
C HIS A 31 34.12 -1.82 -2.84
N PHE A 32 33.38 -2.85 -2.44
CA PHE A 32 32.05 -2.69 -1.88
C PHE A 32 32.08 -1.94 -0.55
N GLU A 33 32.94 -2.32 0.39
CA GLU A 33 33.10 -1.65 1.69
C GLU A 33 33.46 -0.17 1.54
N ALA A 34 34.46 0.14 0.71
CA ALA A 34 34.88 1.51 0.42
C ALA A 34 33.70 2.35 -0.13
N SER A 35 32.91 1.77 -1.03
CA SER A 35 31.72 2.44 -1.58
C SER A 35 30.64 2.67 -0.52
N LEU A 36 30.48 1.75 0.44
CA LEU A 36 29.52 1.89 1.55
C LEU A 36 29.97 2.97 2.52
N LEU A 37 31.24 2.97 2.92
CA LEU A 37 31.81 3.96 3.83
C LEU A 37 31.74 5.37 3.24
N HIS A 38 32.07 5.54 1.96
CA HIS A 38 31.92 6.82 1.28
C HIS A 38 30.46 7.33 1.30
N LYS A 39 29.49 6.44 1.06
CA LYS A 39 28.05 6.79 1.12
C LYS A 39 27.54 7.06 2.53
N MET A 40 28.11 6.40 3.53
CA MET A 40 27.81 6.67 4.93
C MET A 40 28.38 8.02 5.38
N ASN A 41 29.64 8.30 5.03
CA ASN A 41 30.34 9.54 5.39
C ASN A 41 29.73 10.76 4.71
N SER A 42 29.26 10.62 3.46
CA SER A 42 28.49 11.66 2.78
C SER A 42 27.09 11.88 3.38
N ARG A 43 26.64 11.02 4.32
CA ARG A 43 25.32 11.08 4.99
C ARG A 43 24.14 11.16 4.03
N THR A 44 24.33 10.67 2.80
CA THR A 44 23.32 10.75 1.75
C THR A 44 22.25 9.67 1.90
N LEU A 45 22.56 8.55 2.55
CA LEU A 45 21.70 7.37 2.62
C LEU A 45 21.71 6.74 4.02
N LYS A 46 20.58 6.19 4.44
CA LYS A 46 20.47 5.34 5.64
C LYS A 46 21.10 3.97 5.43
N VAL A 47 21.52 3.34 6.53
CA VAL A 47 22.08 1.98 6.52
C VAL A 47 21.07 0.95 6.01
N SER A 48 19.77 1.19 6.20
CA SER A 48 18.71 0.35 5.63
C SER A 48 18.73 0.32 4.09
N THR A 49 19.02 1.45 3.43
CA THR A 49 19.18 1.52 1.98
C THR A 49 20.45 0.80 1.54
N LEU A 50 21.56 0.98 2.26
CA LEU A 50 22.83 0.30 2.00
C LEU A 50 22.71 -1.24 2.13
N SER A 51 21.89 -1.71 3.06
CA SER A 51 21.57 -3.15 3.21
C SER A 51 20.86 -3.71 1.97
N GLY A 52 20.14 -2.86 1.23
CA GLY A 52 19.59 -3.18 -0.07
C GLY A 52 20.68 -3.44 -1.11
N TYR A 53 21.76 -2.66 -1.12
CA TYR A 53 22.89 -2.87 -2.04
C TYR A 53 23.59 -4.21 -1.78
N ARG A 54 23.77 -4.57 -0.50
CA ARG A 54 24.30 -5.90 -0.14
C ARG A 54 23.42 -7.02 -0.70
N SER A 55 22.10 -6.86 -0.58
CA SER A 55 21.14 -7.84 -1.10
C SER A 55 21.21 -7.94 -2.62
N ALA A 56 21.41 -6.80 -3.31
CA ALA A 56 21.57 -6.75 -4.76
C ALA A 56 22.85 -7.42 -5.24
N VAL A 57 24.00 -7.18 -4.57
CA VAL A 57 25.26 -7.87 -4.90
C VAL A 57 25.07 -9.39 -4.76
N LYS A 58 24.50 -9.86 -3.65
CA LYS A 58 24.19 -11.29 -3.47
C LYS A 58 23.24 -11.85 -4.54
N ASP A 59 22.33 -11.03 -5.05
CA ASP A 59 21.40 -11.43 -6.11
C ASP A 59 22.12 -11.60 -7.47
N ILE A 60 23.13 -10.77 -7.76
CA ILE A 60 23.96 -10.91 -8.97
C ILE A 60 24.69 -12.26 -8.96
N TYR A 61 25.35 -12.62 -7.85
CA TYR A 61 26.01 -13.93 -7.70
C TYR A 61 25.02 -15.09 -7.90
N ARG A 62 23.84 -15.01 -7.28
CA ARG A 62 22.80 -16.05 -7.45
C ARG A 62 22.30 -16.19 -8.89
N LYS A 63 22.07 -15.07 -9.58
CA LYS A 63 21.63 -15.06 -10.99
C LYS A 63 22.66 -15.69 -11.92
N ARG A 64 23.94 -15.47 -11.64
CA ARG A 64 25.05 -16.10 -12.37
C ARG A 64 25.35 -17.54 -11.90
N GLN A 65 24.58 -18.05 -10.93
CA GLN A 65 24.80 -19.36 -10.27
C GLN A 65 26.18 -19.53 -9.65
N TRP A 66 26.81 -18.44 -9.22
CA TRP A 66 28.10 -18.46 -8.56
C TRP A 66 27.93 -18.54 -7.04
N GLN A 67 28.89 -19.18 -6.38
CA GLN A 67 28.96 -19.17 -4.92
C GLN A 67 29.23 -17.75 -4.44
N VAL A 68 28.48 -17.33 -3.41
CA VAL A 68 28.68 -16.01 -2.79
C VAL A 68 29.94 -16.10 -1.91
N PRO A 69 30.95 -15.24 -2.10
CA PRO A 69 32.15 -15.24 -1.27
C PRO A 69 31.82 -15.05 0.22
N GLN A 70 32.59 -15.70 1.11
CA GLN A 70 32.35 -15.76 2.55
C GLN A 70 32.32 -14.36 3.20
N GLU A 71 33.11 -13.44 2.65
CA GLU A 71 33.23 -12.04 3.08
C GLU A 71 31.88 -11.30 2.95
N TYR A 72 31.08 -11.63 1.93
CA TYR A 72 29.72 -11.08 1.77
C TYR A 72 28.67 -11.70 2.72
N LEU A 73 29.05 -12.75 3.45
CA LEU A 73 28.19 -13.44 4.40
C LEU A 73 28.38 -12.90 5.82
N ASP A 74 29.43 -13.29 6.54
CA ASP A 74 29.55 -12.98 7.97
C ASP A 74 30.26 -11.66 8.23
N ASP A 75 31.34 -11.34 7.51
CA ASP A 75 32.07 -10.08 7.69
C ASP A 75 31.20 -8.87 7.37
N MET A 76 30.42 -8.95 6.28
CA MET A 76 29.40 -7.95 5.99
C MET A 76 28.34 -7.83 7.09
N LYS A 77 27.98 -8.88 7.84
CA LYS A 77 27.03 -8.70 8.98
C LYS A 77 27.65 -7.83 10.07
N THR A 78 28.94 -8.01 10.34
CA THR A 78 29.69 -7.22 11.34
C THR A 78 29.80 -5.76 10.90
N LEU A 79 30.21 -5.49 9.66
CA LEU A 79 30.28 -4.14 9.12
C LEU A 79 28.93 -3.41 9.23
N PHE A 80 27.84 -4.04 8.76
CA PHE A 80 26.51 -3.43 8.82
C PHE A 80 26.01 -3.25 10.27
N ARG A 81 26.46 -4.06 11.23
CA ARG A 81 26.19 -3.84 12.66
C ARG A 81 26.94 -2.59 13.16
N GLY A 82 28.19 -2.40 12.75
CA GLY A 82 28.97 -1.19 13.03
C GLY A 82 28.31 0.06 12.45
N LEU A 83 27.95 0.04 11.17
CA LEU A 83 27.27 1.16 10.50
C LEU A 83 25.96 1.55 11.21
N LYS A 84 25.16 0.56 11.66
CA LYS A 84 23.93 0.83 12.43
C LYS A 84 24.21 1.53 13.76
N ARG A 85 25.30 1.19 14.45
CA ARG A 85 25.68 1.87 15.71
C ARG A 85 26.08 3.32 15.44
N VAL A 86 26.83 3.56 14.37
CA VAL A 86 27.21 4.91 13.94
C VAL A 86 25.95 5.73 13.58
N GLU A 87 25.03 5.17 12.78
CA GLU A 87 23.74 5.83 12.49
C GLU A 87 22.97 6.15 13.77
N ALA A 88 22.87 5.20 14.71
CA ALA A 88 22.17 5.40 15.97
C ALA A 88 22.79 6.49 16.85
N HIS A 89 24.13 6.55 16.93
CA HIS A 89 24.84 7.58 17.67
C HIS A 89 24.60 8.97 17.07
N HIS A 90 24.59 9.08 15.74
CA HIS A 90 24.22 10.33 15.06
C HIS A 90 22.76 10.71 15.30
N ASP A 91 21.83 9.76 15.15
CA ASP A 91 20.40 9.99 15.38
C ASP A 91 20.13 10.45 16.83
N GLN A 92 20.93 9.99 17.81
CA GLN A 92 20.83 10.40 19.22
C GLN A 92 21.36 11.81 19.48
N ASN A 93 22.52 12.17 18.92
CA ASN A 93 23.20 13.43 19.23
C ASN A 93 22.78 14.59 18.33
N GLU A 94 22.41 14.31 17.09
CA GLU A 94 22.15 15.31 16.05
C GLU A 94 20.67 15.29 15.60
N GLY A 95 19.87 14.38 16.15
CA GLY A 95 18.46 14.22 15.85
C GLY A 95 18.19 13.14 14.79
N VAL A 96 17.05 12.46 14.95
CA VAL A 96 16.69 11.31 14.12
C VAL A 96 16.38 11.76 12.69
N GLN A 97 17.15 11.27 11.71
CA GLN A 97 16.70 11.32 10.33
C GLN A 97 15.50 10.38 10.16
N ARG A 98 14.27 10.90 10.18
CA ARG A 98 13.09 10.05 9.93
C ARG A 98 13.05 9.64 8.46
N SER A 99 13.24 8.35 8.19
CA SER A 99 13.07 7.80 6.84
C SER A 99 11.71 7.14 6.66
N GLY A 100 11.14 7.37 5.47
CA GLY A 100 9.85 6.85 5.08
C GLY A 100 8.71 7.84 5.32
N LYS A 101 7.56 7.52 4.74
CA LYS A 101 6.38 8.38 4.80
C LYS A 101 5.75 8.35 6.20
N GLU A 102 5.36 9.51 6.71
CA GLU A 102 4.67 9.70 7.99
C GLU A 102 3.26 9.04 7.94
N PRO A 103 2.73 8.53 9.07
CA PRO A 103 1.34 8.04 9.14
C PRO A 103 0.37 9.18 8.87
N LEU A 104 -0.65 8.92 8.06
CA LEU A 104 -1.69 9.90 7.79
C LEU A 104 -2.63 10.03 9.00
N THR A 105 -2.83 11.23 9.52
CA THR A 105 -3.83 11.44 10.59
C THR A 105 -5.26 11.25 10.06
N TYR A 106 -6.19 10.84 10.92
CA TYR A 106 -7.59 10.66 10.52
C TYR A 106 -8.24 11.95 10.01
N SER A 107 -7.87 13.11 10.56
CA SER A 107 -8.33 14.42 10.08
C SER A 107 -7.93 14.67 8.63
N VAL A 108 -6.68 14.38 8.26
CA VAL A 108 -6.22 14.52 6.87
C VAL A 108 -6.89 13.47 5.98
N TYR A 109 -7.07 12.23 6.45
CA TYR A 109 -7.84 11.21 5.72
C TYR A 109 -9.27 11.67 5.41
N GLY A 110 -10.00 12.21 6.39
CA GLY A 110 -11.35 12.74 6.18
C GLY A 110 -11.38 13.88 5.17
N LYS A 111 -10.40 14.79 5.21
CA LYS A 111 -10.25 15.87 4.20
C LYS A 111 -10.00 15.30 2.80
N LEU A 112 -9.13 14.30 2.67
CA LEU A 112 -8.87 13.63 1.39
C LEU A 112 -10.10 12.90 0.86
N CYS A 113 -10.87 12.26 1.73
CA CYS A 113 -12.11 11.59 1.36
C CYS A 113 -13.12 12.59 0.75
N LYS A 114 -13.33 13.74 1.40
CA LYS A 114 -14.18 14.81 0.85
C LYS A 114 -13.67 15.34 -0.49
N LYS A 115 -12.35 15.58 -0.62
CA LYS A 115 -11.75 16.06 -1.88
C LYS A 115 -11.84 15.04 -3.01
N THR A 116 -11.63 13.75 -2.71
CA THR A 116 -11.69 12.67 -3.72
C THR A 116 -13.12 12.37 -4.15
N LEU A 117 -14.10 12.52 -3.26
CA LEU A 117 -15.51 12.29 -3.58
C LEU A 117 -16.05 13.22 -4.68
N VAL A 118 -15.54 14.45 -4.73
CA VAL A 118 -15.96 15.47 -5.73
C VAL A 118 -15.05 15.52 -6.97
N LEU A 119 -14.10 14.59 -7.10
CA LEU A 119 -13.27 14.53 -8.31
C LEU A 119 -14.09 14.01 -9.49
N ASN A 120 -13.88 14.62 -10.65
CA ASN A 120 -14.41 14.12 -11.91
C ASN A 120 -13.56 12.96 -12.45
N ASP A 121 -13.46 11.87 -11.68
CA ASP A 121 -12.74 10.65 -12.05
C ASP A 121 -13.60 9.39 -11.92
N GLN A 122 -14.92 9.57 -12.02
CA GLN A 122 -15.95 8.52 -11.91
C GLN A 122 -15.88 7.77 -10.57
N GLY A 123 -15.51 8.46 -9.49
CA GLY A 123 -15.41 7.90 -8.14
C GLY A 123 -14.17 7.04 -7.89
N PHE A 124 -13.26 6.94 -8.85
CA PHE A 124 -12.08 6.06 -8.79
C PHE A 124 -11.21 6.35 -7.57
N ALA A 125 -10.70 7.58 -7.42
CA ALA A 125 -9.76 7.90 -6.35
C ALA A 125 -10.42 7.79 -4.97
N HIS A 126 -11.73 8.07 -4.91
CA HIS A 126 -12.50 7.98 -3.68
C HIS A 126 -12.63 6.53 -3.20
N LEU A 127 -13.11 5.63 -4.06
CA LEU A 127 -13.22 4.21 -3.73
C LEU A 127 -11.84 3.60 -3.47
N TYR A 128 -10.83 3.95 -4.25
CA TYR A 128 -9.47 3.42 -4.04
C TYR A 128 -8.91 3.82 -2.67
N LEU A 129 -9.05 5.10 -2.29
CA LEU A 129 -8.58 5.61 -1.00
C LEU A 129 -9.29 4.93 0.18
N THR A 130 -10.63 4.88 0.14
CA THR A 130 -11.42 4.27 1.22
C THR A 130 -11.17 2.76 1.29
N THR A 131 -11.01 2.07 0.16
CA THR A 131 -10.67 0.64 0.13
C THR A 131 -9.30 0.40 0.76
N GLN A 132 -8.29 1.21 0.41
CA GLN A 132 -6.95 1.06 0.98
C GLN A 132 -6.95 1.29 2.50
N TRP A 133 -7.68 2.31 2.96
CA TRP A 133 -7.79 2.65 4.37
C TRP A 133 -8.51 1.53 5.15
N ASN A 134 -9.72 1.16 4.76
CA ASN A 134 -10.54 0.21 5.52
C ASN A 134 -9.95 -1.21 5.51
N LEU A 135 -9.36 -1.66 4.39
CA LEU A 135 -8.69 -2.97 4.34
C LEU A 135 -7.29 -2.99 4.99
N MET A 136 -6.77 -1.80 5.35
CA MET A 136 -5.42 -1.60 5.87
C MET A 136 -4.34 -2.24 5.00
N CYS A 137 -4.56 -2.26 3.69
CA CYS A 137 -3.73 -3.01 2.76
C CYS A 137 -2.77 -2.10 1.98
N ARG A 138 -1.87 -2.71 1.20
CA ARG A 138 -0.99 -1.95 0.29
C ARG A 138 -1.80 -1.50 -0.90
N SER A 139 -1.45 -0.34 -1.47
CA SER A 139 -2.10 0.15 -2.70
C SER A 139 -2.05 -0.90 -3.83
N GLN A 140 -0.97 -1.67 -3.97
CA GLN A 140 -0.92 -2.78 -4.93
C GLN A 140 -1.97 -3.88 -4.67
N SER A 141 -2.30 -4.15 -3.40
CA SER A 141 -3.37 -5.13 -3.08
C SER A 141 -4.74 -4.63 -3.51
N VAL A 142 -5.00 -3.31 -3.41
CA VAL A 142 -6.25 -2.68 -3.86
C VAL A 142 -6.43 -2.82 -5.37
N GLU A 143 -5.36 -2.58 -6.14
CA GLU A 143 -5.35 -2.71 -7.61
C GLU A 143 -5.71 -4.14 -8.08
N THR A 144 -5.44 -5.15 -7.26
CA THR A 144 -5.69 -6.57 -7.58
C THR A 144 -7.04 -7.09 -7.08
N ILE A 145 -7.91 -6.24 -6.52
CA ILE A 145 -9.22 -6.69 -6.04
C ILE A 145 -10.13 -6.95 -7.26
N HIS A 146 -10.79 -8.10 -7.24
CA HIS A 146 -11.87 -8.44 -8.16
C HIS A 146 -13.22 -8.27 -7.45
N LEU A 147 -14.28 -8.00 -8.22
CA LEU A 147 -15.65 -7.96 -7.69
C LEU A 147 -16.05 -9.29 -7.05
N SER A 148 -15.57 -10.41 -7.60
CA SER A 148 -15.77 -11.76 -7.01
C SER A 148 -15.07 -11.97 -5.65
N HIS A 149 -14.15 -11.08 -5.26
CA HIS A 149 -13.55 -11.11 -3.92
C HIS A 149 -14.43 -10.42 -2.87
N LEU A 150 -15.49 -9.71 -3.28
CA LEU A 150 -16.44 -9.04 -2.40
C LEU A 150 -17.61 -9.99 -2.15
N LEU A 151 -17.72 -10.47 -0.92
CA LEU A 151 -18.72 -11.41 -0.47
C LEU A 151 -19.73 -10.69 0.43
N PRO A 152 -21.04 -10.95 0.27
CA PRO A 152 -22.03 -10.46 1.22
C PRO A 152 -21.77 -11.07 2.60
N ALA A 153 -21.89 -10.27 3.66
CA ALA A 153 -21.70 -10.74 5.03
C ALA A 153 -22.60 -9.93 5.97
N ASP A 154 -23.86 -10.35 6.13
CA ASP A 154 -24.88 -9.71 6.96
C ASP A 154 -24.89 -8.18 6.85
N ASP A 155 -24.35 -7.47 7.85
CA ASP A 155 -24.31 -6.00 7.92
C ASP A 155 -23.05 -5.37 7.26
N SER A 156 -22.31 -6.16 6.49
CA SER A 156 -21.00 -5.83 5.95
C SER A 156 -20.74 -6.48 4.58
N ILE A 157 -19.65 -6.05 3.94
CA ILE A 157 -19.09 -6.72 2.76
C ILE A 157 -17.73 -7.30 3.14
N GLY A 158 -17.58 -8.61 3.07
CA GLY A 158 -16.30 -9.28 3.26
C GLY A 158 -15.43 -9.18 2.01
N CYS A 159 -14.20 -8.70 2.13
CA CYS A 159 -13.23 -8.67 1.03
C CYS A 159 -12.12 -9.70 1.24
N VAL A 160 -12.00 -10.67 0.33
CA VAL A 160 -10.95 -11.70 0.37
C VAL A 160 -9.71 -11.24 -0.40
N LEU A 161 -8.59 -11.08 0.31
CA LEU A 161 -7.30 -10.78 -0.32
C LEU A 161 -6.54 -12.07 -0.66
N VAL A 162 -6.73 -12.58 -1.89
CA VAL A 162 -6.13 -13.85 -2.35
C VAL A 162 -4.59 -13.83 -2.28
N LYS A 163 -3.96 -12.72 -2.65
CA LYS A 163 -2.52 -12.52 -2.57
C LYS A 163 -2.19 -11.35 -1.65
N THR A 164 -1.29 -11.58 -0.70
CA THR A 164 -0.77 -10.54 0.20
C THR A 164 0.74 -10.62 0.27
N LYS A 165 1.44 -9.58 0.75
CA LYS A 165 2.92 -9.61 0.84
C LYS A 165 3.45 -10.84 1.58
N THR A 166 2.75 -11.30 2.61
CA THR A 166 3.15 -12.48 3.41
C THR A 166 2.60 -13.78 2.83
N ASN A 167 1.52 -13.74 2.05
CA ASN A 167 0.95 -14.88 1.34
C ASN A 167 1.06 -14.66 -0.18
N GLN A 168 2.28 -14.78 -0.72
CA GLN A 168 2.54 -14.59 -2.15
C GLN A 168 2.03 -15.77 -3.00
N ALA A 169 2.09 -16.98 -2.45
CA ALA A 169 1.59 -18.20 -3.08
C ALA A 169 0.06 -18.32 -3.06
N GLY A 170 -0.63 -17.57 -2.17
CA GLY A 170 -2.08 -17.61 -2.04
C GLY A 170 -2.62 -18.88 -1.36
N SER A 171 -1.74 -19.69 -0.77
CA SER A 171 -2.07 -20.94 -0.08
C SER A 171 -2.49 -20.75 1.38
N GLY A 172 -2.15 -19.59 1.97
CA GLY A 172 -2.57 -19.25 3.33
C GLY A 172 -4.08 -18.99 3.48
N PRO A 173 -4.56 -18.86 4.73
CA PRO A 173 -5.97 -18.59 5.04
C PRO A 173 -6.51 -17.37 4.30
N LYS A 174 -7.76 -17.49 3.82
CA LYS A 174 -8.44 -16.50 2.98
C LYS A 174 -9.60 -15.83 3.73
N ASP A 175 -9.34 -15.48 4.98
CA ASP A 175 -10.37 -14.85 5.82
C ASP A 175 -10.77 -13.49 5.24
N PRO A 176 -12.09 -13.26 5.03
CA PRO A 176 -12.57 -11.97 4.56
C PRO A 176 -12.24 -10.85 5.54
N ARG A 177 -11.87 -9.69 5.00
CA ARG A 177 -11.80 -8.43 5.75
C ARG A 177 -13.10 -7.69 5.56
N HIS A 178 -13.84 -7.50 6.63
CA HIS A 178 -15.17 -6.90 6.58
C HIS A 178 -15.11 -5.38 6.43
N LEU A 179 -15.96 -4.87 5.55
CA LEU A 179 -16.12 -3.47 5.20
C LEU A 179 -17.55 -3.05 5.53
N HIS A 180 -17.70 -1.95 6.26
CA HIS A 180 -18.97 -1.55 6.84
C HIS A 180 -19.44 -0.18 6.32
N ALA A 181 -20.74 0.06 6.42
CA ALA A 181 -21.32 1.38 6.17
C ALA A 181 -21.05 2.33 7.34
N ASN A 182 -20.78 3.61 7.05
CA ASN A 182 -20.62 4.65 8.06
C ASN A 182 -21.64 5.77 7.86
N LYS A 183 -22.71 5.75 8.67
CA LYS A 183 -23.78 6.75 8.59
C LYS A 183 -23.38 8.15 9.08
N TYR A 184 -22.40 8.25 9.98
CA TYR A 184 -22.02 9.50 10.62
C TYR A 184 -21.07 10.35 9.79
N SER A 185 -20.30 9.70 8.92
CA SER A 185 -19.40 10.37 7.99
C SER A 185 -19.52 9.72 6.61
N PRO A 186 -20.52 10.15 5.81
CA PRO A 186 -20.75 9.64 4.46
C PRO A 186 -19.48 9.70 3.60
N SER A 187 -18.71 10.79 3.71
CA SER A 187 -17.46 10.93 2.97
C SER A 187 -16.44 9.83 3.27
N THR A 188 -16.43 9.21 4.44
CA THR A 188 -15.48 8.12 4.76
C THR A 188 -16.12 6.73 4.68
N CYS A 189 -17.40 6.65 4.31
CA CYS A 189 -18.16 5.42 4.20
C CYS A 189 -17.72 4.64 2.96
N TRP A 190 -17.19 3.43 3.16
CA TRP A 190 -16.75 2.60 2.04
C TRP A 190 -17.92 2.11 1.19
N ILE A 191 -19.05 1.74 1.82
CA ILE A 191 -20.26 1.29 1.10
C ILE A 191 -20.80 2.39 0.18
N LEU A 192 -20.81 3.65 0.65
CA LEU A 192 -21.19 4.79 -0.19
C LEU A 192 -20.18 4.99 -1.33
N ALA A 193 -18.89 4.91 -1.04
CA ALA A 193 -17.85 5.05 -2.06
C ALA A 193 -17.99 3.98 -3.16
N LEU A 194 -18.35 2.75 -2.78
CA LEU A 194 -18.60 1.67 -3.73
C LEU A 194 -19.84 1.97 -4.58
N ALA A 195 -20.95 2.38 -3.96
CA ALA A 195 -22.18 2.73 -4.67
C ALA A 195 -21.96 3.85 -5.69
N VAL A 196 -21.27 4.94 -5.30
CA VAL A 196 -20.93 6.05 -6.19
C VAL A 196 -20.09 5.57 -7.37
N TYR A 197 -19.11 4.71 -7.12
CA TYR A 197 -18.26 4.15 -8.17
C TYR A 197 -19.06 3.28 -9.15
N LEU A 198 -19.89 2.35 -8.66
CA LEU A 198 -20.69 1.46 -9.52
C LEU A 198 -21.69 2.24 -10.37
N VAL A 199 -22.39 3.22 -9.78
CA VAL A 199 -23.34 4.08 -10.53
C VAL A 199 -22.62 4.93 -11.57
N SER A 200 -21.40 5.38 -11.29
CA SER A 200 -20.59 6.16 -12.24
C SER A 200 -19.97 5.30 -13.35
N ASN A 201 -19.96 3.97 -13.21
CA ASN A 201 -19.33 3.02 -14.14
C ASN A 201 -20.31 1.88 -14.48
N PRO A 202 -21.45 2.15 -15.13
CA PRO A 202 -22.52 1.16 -15.35
C PRO A 202 -22.12 0.00 -16.27
N THR A 203 -21.06 0.15 -17.05
CA THR A 203 -20.52 -0.87 -17.97
C THR A 203 -19.43 -1.74 -17.34
N LEU A 204 -19.18 -1.59 -16.03
CA LEU A 204 -18.16 -2.35 -15.32
C LEU A 204 -18.49 -3.86 -15.37
N GLN A 205 -17.56 -4.62 -15.95
CA GLN A 205 -17.67 -6.07 -16.04
C GLN A 205 -17.35 -6.73 -14.68
N PRO A 206 -17.86 -7.94 -14.40
CA PRO A 206 -17.67 -8.66 -13.13
C PRO A 206 -16.25 -9.25 -12.98
N GLU A 207 -15.22 -8.44 -13.24
CA GLU A 207 -13.80 -8.81 -13.17
C GLU A 207 -13.08 -8.00 -12.08
N LYS A 208 -12.02 -7.26 -12.44
CA LYS A 208 -11.28 -6.36 -11.56
C LYS A 208 -12.18 -5.21 -11.13
N LEU A 209 -12.17 -4.91 -9.84
CA LEU A 209 -12.86 -3.73 -9.29
C LEU A 209 -12.34 -2.43 -9.92
N PHE A 210 -11.05 -2.39 -10.27
CA PHE A 210 -10.44 -1.27 -11.00
C PHE A 210 -9.87 -1.79 -12.33
N PRO A 211 -10.61 -1.69 -13.44
CA PRO A 211 -10.17 -2.21 -14.74
C PRO A 211 -8.99 -1.41 -15.30
N GLY A 212 -8.22 -2.02 -16.21
CA GLY A 212 -7.04 -1.41 -16.83
C GLY A 212 -5.71 -1.69 -16.12
N ALA A 213 -4.63 -1.11 -16.64
CA ALA A 213 -3.27 -1.28 -16.12
C ALA A 213 -2.84 -0.07 -15.30
N ASN A 214 -1.91 -0.28 -14.36
CA ASN A 214 -1.26 0.79 -13.58
C ASN A 214 -2.22 1.65 -12.75
N GLN A 215 -3.29 1.06 -12.22
CA GLN A 215 -4.26 1.77 -11.36
C GLN A 215 -3.62 2.25 -10.06
N LYS A 216 -2.64 1.50 -9.52
CA LYS A 216 -1.80 1.99 -8.42
C LYS A 216 -1.09 3.29 -8.79
N ALA A 217 -0.49 3.36 -9.97
CA ALA A 217 0.26 4.54 -10.41
C ALA A 217 -0.69 5.74 -10.63
N ARG A 218 -1.86 5.50 -11.24
CA ARG A 218 -2.94 6.49 -11.37
C ARG A 218 -3.35 7.04 -10.01
N PHE A 219 -3.63 6.17 -9.05
CA PHE A 219 -3.97 6.56 -7.68
C PHE A 219 -2.85 7.35 -6.99
N CYS A 220 -1.60 6.87 -7.08
CA CYS A 220 -0.42 7.57 -6.53
C CYS A 220 -0.31 9.00 -7.07
N LYS A 221 -0.56 9.22 -8.37
CA LYS A 221 -0.51 10.55 -9.00
C LYS A 221 -1.61 11.46 -8.46
N VAL A 222 -2.85 10.97 -8.38
CA VAL A 222 -3.98 11.74 -7.86
C VAL A 222 -3.79 12.10 -6.39
N ILE A 223 -3.50 11.10 -5.53
CA ILE A 223 -3.36 11.33 -4.10
C ILE A 223 -2.13 12.19 -3.78
N GLY A 224 -1.04 12.05 -4.54
CA GLY A 224 0.16 12.86 -4.40
C GLY A 224 -0.12 14.36 -4.61
N LYS A 225 -0.86 14.70 -5.68
CA LYS A 225 -1.30 16.08 -5.94
C LYS A 225 -2.18 16.61 -4.82
N LEU A 226 -3.18 15.82 -4.39
CA LEU A 226 -4.10 16.24 -3.32
C LEU A 226 -3.40 16.43 -1.97
N LEU A 227 -2.47 15.54 -1.62
CA LEU A 227 -1.69 15.62 -0.40
C LEU A 227 -0.79 16.86 -0.40
N GLN A 228 -0.13 17.15 -1.52
CA GLN A 228 0.68 18.36 -1.66
C GLN A 228 -0.20 19.61 -1.50
N ALA A 229 -1.37 19.66 -2.14
CA ALA A 229 -2.30 20.78 -2.02
C ALA A 229 -2.94 20.91 -0.62
N THR A 230 -3.00 19.84 0.17
CA THR A 230 -3.67 19.85 1.49
C THR A 230 -2.70 20.05 2.65
N THR A 231 -1.46 19.58 2.51
CA THR A 231 -0.48 19.56 3.59
C THR A 231 0.76 20.40 3.30
N GLY A 232 0.99 20.80 2.04
CA GLY A 232 2.20 21.51 1.63
C GLY A 232 3.48 20.66 1.61
N VAL A 233 3.46 19.44 2.16
CA VAL A 233 4.66 18.61 2.36
C VAL A 233 4.59 17.33 1.54
N ARG A 234 5.71 16.93 0.93
CA ARG A 234 5.87 15.63 0.25
C ARG A 234 6.03 14.44 1.23
N ALA A 235 5.76 14.63 2.52
CA ALA A 235 5.92 13.61 3.56
C ALA A 235 4.92 12.45 3.46
N TYR A 236 3.82 12.65 2.72
CA TYR A 236 2.74 11.68 2.59
C TYR A 236 2.76 10.92 1.26
N GLY A 237 2.15 9.73 1.25
CA GLY A 237 1.96 8.89 0.06
C GLY A 237 1.05 7.70 0.35
N THR A 238 0.94 6.74 -0.57
CA THR A 238 0.06 5.56 -0.39
C THR A 238 0.44 4.71 0.84
N HIS A 239 1.73 4.69 1.21
CA HIS A 239 2.17 4.05 2.45
C HIS A 239 1.69 4.78 3.72
N SER A 240 1.50 6.10 3.65
CA SER A 240 0.95 6.90 4.77
C SER A 240 -0.49 6.53 5.08
N VAL A 241 -1.30 6.23 4.07
CA VAL A 241 -2.70 5.80 4.24
C VAL A 241 -2.76 4.55 5.12
N ARG A 242 -1.99 3.52 4.74
CA ARG A 242 -1.91 2.26 5.49
C ARG A 242 -1.31 2.42 6.89
N LYS A 243 -0.28 3.26 7.03
CA LYS A 243 0.31 3.56 8.36
C LYS A 243 -0.67 4.33 9.24
N GLY A 244 -1.40 5.27 8.65
CA GLY A 244 -2.37 6.14 9.33
C GLY A 244 -3.50 5.36 10.00
N VAL A 245 -4.12 4.44 9.26
CA VAL A 245 -5.16 3.56 9.83
C VAL A 245 -4.60 2.64 10.92
N ALA A 246 -3.39 2.10 10.75
CA ALA A 246 -2.76 1.29 11.79
C ALA A 246 -2.46 2.11 13.07
N THR A 247 -1.97 3.34 12.92
CA THR A 247 -1.75 4.26 14.04
C THR A 247 -3.07 4.64 14.72
N LEU A 248 -4.14 4.91 13.95
CA LEU A 248 -5.46 5.23 14.49
C LEU A 248 -5.97 4.11 15.41
N LEU A 249 -5.79 2.84 15.02
CA LEU A 249 -6.24 1.70 15.81
C LEU A 249 -5.41 1.46 17.07
N LEU A 250 -4.10 1.73 17.01
CA LEU A 250 -3.19 1.53 18.14
C LEU A 250 -3.25 2.65 19.16
N VAL A 251 -3.45 3.89 18.71
CA VAL A 251 -3.41 5.07 19.59
C VAL A 251 -4.72 5.30 20.30
N ALA A 252 -5.87 4.82 19.80
CA ALA A 252 -7.18 5.16 20.36
C ALA A 252 -7.42 4.59 21.78
N PRO A 253 -7.35 5.39 22.87
CA PRO A 253 -7.79 4.95 24.18
C PRO A 253 -9.22 5.46 24.46
N HIS A 254 -9.72 6.44 23.68
CA HIS A 254 -10.97 7.17 23.89
C HIS A 254 -11.56 7.79 22.61
N VAL A 255 -11.03 7.51 21.41
CA VAL A 255 -11.84 7.74 20.21
C VAL A 255 -12.95 6.71 20.30
N THR A 256 -14.11 7.17 20.75
CA THR A 256 -15.31 6.37 21.02
C THR A 256 -15.32 5.07 20.21
N ARG A 257 -15.59 3.95 20.89
CA ARG A 257 -15.95 2.63 20.33
C ARG A 257 -16.85 2.67 19.07
N ARG A 258 -17.44 3.83 18.76
CA ARG A 258 -18.30 4.17 17.62
C ARG A 258 -17.58 4.39 16.29
N SER A 259 -16.27 4.68 16.26
CA SER A 259 -15.51 4.83 14.99
C SER A 259 -14.56 3.65 14.73
N THR A 260 -14.16 2.93 15.76
CA THR A 260 -13.23 1.80 15.72
C THR A 260 -13.91 0.45 15.51
N SER A 261 -15.24 0.36 15.71
CA SER A 261 -16.02 -0.83 15.29
C SER A 261 -15.93 -1.10 13.77
N TYR A 262 -15.50 -0.12 12.97
CA TYR A 262 -15.35 -0.24 11.51
C TYR A 262 -14.04 -0.89 11.05
N ALA A 263 -13.10 -1.18 11.95
CA ALA A 263 -11.84 -1.87 11.63
C ALA A 263 -11.48 -3.01 12.62
N CYS A 264 -12.20 -3.12 13.73
CA CYS A 264 -12.04 -4.18 14.72
C CYS A 264 -12.81 -5.47 14.35
N CYS A 265 -12.41 -6.12 13.26
CA CYS A 265 -12.52 -7.58 13.13
C CYS A 265 -11.23 -8.23 12.61
N ALA A 266 -10.21 -7.44 12.22
CA ALA A 266 -8.93 -7.98 11.73
C ALA A 266 -7.98 -8.49 12.85
N ALA A 267 -8.39 -8.43 14.12
CA ALA A 267 -7.60 -8.85 15.29
C ALA A 267 -8.25 -10.00 16.10
N GLY A 268 -9.26 -10.68 15.55
CA GLY A 268 -9.89 -11.84 16.19
C GLY A 268 -9.22 -13.15 15.81
N ARG A 269 -8.03 -13.44 16.35
CA ARG A 269 -7.54 -14.82 16.53
C ARG A 269 -6.35 -14.85 17.50
N SER A 270 -6.66 -14.73 18.78
CA SER A 270 -5.75 -15.18 19.86
C SER A 270 -6.47 -15.93 20.98
N ALA A 271 -7.74 -16.29 20.81
CA ALA A 271 -8.44 -17.11 21.80
C ALA A 271 -9.48 -17.96 21.08
N GLU A 272 -9.07 -19.16 20.67
CA GLU A 272 -9.90 -20.38 20.60
C GLU A 272 -9.07 -21.48 19.92
N CYS A 273 -8.13 -22.02 20.71
CA CYS A 273 -7.55 -23.32 20.45
C CYS A 273 -8.22 -24.28 21.44
N LYS A 274 -9.42 -24.78 21.10
CA LYS A 274 -10.02 -25.98 21.71
C LYS A 274 -10.88 -26.73 20.68
N THR A 275 -10.32 -27.83 20.20
CA THR A 275 -10.94 -29.16 20.00
C THR A 275 -12.27 -29.29 19.23
N GLY A 276 -12.25 -30.10 18.15
CA GLY A 276 -13.32 -31.07 17.88
C GLY A 276 -14.17 -30.89 16.62
N THR A 277 -13.85 -31.68 15.59
CA THR A 277 -14.75 -32.51 14.74
C THR A 277 -16.10 -32.02 14.19
N SER A 278 -16.25 -32.28 12.88
CA SER A 278 -17.47 -32.32 12.03
C SER A 278 -18.11 -30.95 11.75
N GLY A 279 -18.55 -30.60 10.54
CA GLY A 279 -18.97 -31.37 9.38
C GLY A 279 -20.31 -30.79 8.94
N MET A 280 -20.33 -29.90 7.95
CA MET A 280 -21.56 -29.57 7.23
C MET A 280 -21.24 -28.92 5.87
N LYS A 281 -21.48 -29.67 4.79
CA LYS A 281 -21.65 -29.15 3.43
C LYS A 281 -22.96 -28.38 3.35
N ARG A 282 -23.01 -27.29 2.59
CA ARG A 282 -24.22 -26.98 1.80
C ARG A 282 -23.86 -26.28 0.49
N GLN A 283 -24.35 -26.89 -0.59
CA GLN A 283 -24.29 -26.48 -1.99
C GLN A 283 -25.24 -25.32 -2.29
N GLU A 284 -24.84 -24.52 -3.31
CA GLU A 284 -25.61 -23.86 -4.39
C GLU A 284 -26.83 -22.99 -4.00
N THR A 285 -27.11 -21.85 -4.64
CA THR A 285 -27.27 -21.61 -6.07
C THR A 285 -27.09 -20.13 -6.46
N SER A 286 -26.76 -19.92 -7.73
CA SER A 286 -26.84 -18.69 -8.52
C SER A 286 -28.09 -17.82 -8.26
N SER A 287 -27.87 -16.51 -8.06
CA SER A 287 -28.66 -15.45 -8.71
C SER A 287 -27.95 -14.10 -8.56
N TRP A 288 -27.42 -13.59 -9.66
CA TRP A 288 -27.09 -12.17 -9.80
C TRP A 288 -28.40 -11.44 -10.14
N VAL A 289 -28.56 -10.22 -9.62
CA VAL A 289 -29.68 -9.25 -9.78
C VAL A 289 -30.49 -9.06 -8.49
N VAL A 290 -30.73 -7.76 -8.20
CA VAL A 290 -31.47 -7.15 -7.07
C VAL A 290 -30.64 -6.86 -5.81
N TRP A 291 -29.98 -5.69 -5.79
CA TRP A 291 -29.78 -4.92 -4.54
C TRP A 291 -29.72 -3.42 -4.85
N LEU A 292 -30.90 -2.78 -4.92
CA LEU A 292 -31.04 -1.32 -4.81
C LEU A 292 -32.36 -0.92 -4.15
N GLN A 293 -32.84 -1.71 -3.19
CA GLN A 293 -34.10 -1.41 -2.51
C GLN A 293 -34.01 -1.70 -1.02
N VAL A 294 -33.36 -0.80 -0.26
CA VAL A 294 -33.79 -0.30 1.06
C VAL A 294 -32.95 0.94 1.40
N CYS A 295 -33.47 2.15 1.13
CA CYS A 295 -33.31 3.31 2.02
C CYS A 295 -34.29 4.43 1.62
N PRO A 296 -35.53 4.46 2.15
CA PRO A 296 -36.52 5.47 1.76
C PRO A 296 -36.27 6.89 2.29
N GLN A 297 -35.12 7.23 2.89
CA GLN A 297 -34.95 8.52 3.58
C GLN A 297 -33.66 9.31 3.29
N THR A 298 -32.98 9.09 2.16
CA THR A 298 -31.81 9.93 1.77
C THR A 298 -31.91 10.56 0.39
N ALA A 299 -33.10 10.59 -0.22
CA ALA A 299 -33.29 11.14 -1.57
C ALA A 299 -33.18 12.68 -1.72
N PRO A 300 -33.49 13.56 -0.75
CA PRO A 300 -33.50 15.00 -1.07
C PRO A 300 -32.14 15.71 -1.06
N SER A 301 -31.08 15.11 -0.50
CA SER A 301 -29.80 15.83 -0.25
C SER A 301 -28.64 15.42 -1.18
N LEU A 302 -28.78 14.36 -1.96
CA LEU A 302 -27.74 13.89 -2.90
C LEU A 302 -27.77 14.62 -4.26
N LEU A 303 -28.89 15.22 -4.65
CA LEU A 303 -29.02 16.00 -5.88
C LEU A 303 -28.19 17.31 -5.87
N ARG A 304 -27.66 17.74 -4.72
CA ARG A 304 -26.81 18.94 -4.61
C ARG A 304 -25.33 18.69 -4.96
N TYR A 305 -24.90 17.44 -5.08
CA TYR A 305 -23.51 17.08 -5.34
C TYR A 305 -23.26 16.48 -6.73
N LEU A 306 -24.30 16.32 -7.55
CA LEU A 306 -24.18 15.92 -8.94
C LEU A 306 -24.05 17.18 -9.81
N PRO A 307 -23.07 17.27 -10.73
CA PRO A 307 -23.01 18.37 -11.68
C PRO A 307 -24.20 18.28 -12.64
N THR A 308 -25.07 19.28 -12.61
CA THR A 308 -26.13 19.47 -13.60
C THR A 308 -25.52 20.05 -14.87
N SER A 309 -25.33 19.22 -15.88
CA SER A 309 -25.23 19.68 -17.27
C SER A 309 -26.06 18.77 -18.17
N ARG A 310 -27.32 19.16 -18.40
CA ARG A 310 -28.07 18.77 -19.59
C ARG A 310 -27.80 19.81 -20.66
N THR A 311 -27.22 19.40 -21.77
CA THR A 311 -27.49 20.01 -23.07
C THR A 311 -27.97 18.89 -24.00
N PRO A 312 -29.03 19.09 -24.80
CA PRO A 312 -29.57 18.04 -25.65
C PRO A 312 -28.62 17.74 -26.80
N ALA A 313 -28.59 16.46 -27.19
CA ALA A 313 -28.00 16.03 -28.43
C ALA A 313 -28.72 16.69 -29.62
N THR A 314 -27.96 17.37 -30.48
CA THR A 314 -28.36 17.62 -31.87
C THR A 314 -27.62 16.63 -32.74
N SER A 315 -28.43 15.85 -33.48
CA SER A 315 -28.08 15.07 -34.66
C SER A 315 -27.14 15.80 -35.61
N TRP A 316 -26.07 15.14 -36.04
CA TRP A 316 -25.70 14.73 -37.41
C TRP A 316 -24.36 14.00 -37.35
#